data_AF-A0A3S1BIB0-F1
#
_entry.id   AF-A0A3S1BIB0-F1
#
_cell.length_a   1.000
_cell.length_b   1.000
_cell.length_c   1.000
_cell.angle_alpha   90.00
_cell.angle_beta   90.00
_cell.angle_gamma   90.00
#
_symmetry.space_group_name_H-M   'P 1'
#
loop_
_entity.id
_entity.type
_entity.pdbx_description
1 polymer ?
#
loop_
_entity_poly.entity_id
_entity_poly.type
_entity_poly.pdbx_seq_one_letter_code
_entity_poly.pdbx_strand_id
1 'polypeptide(L)'
;MGKSPIDKGVIIATVIVACSAKPVLCDFYNTSFPPLSSSSLWKQKELETITGLAPIVQRKDSKLLIQAAKFRRLPEHPMKDRMSQPVKRRLKRESFLHQVRSLEKKNQDMQGQNPKELPRCAKHPAWEEETSLQIHETIPGIGKKSSQNDLEKRSLAVEHIQTNYPATDWTHVYTDGSAEKAVRNGGAGIYIKYPGGEEDKISIPTGVFSTNYKAEATAIQEGAAHVQSSPHSTKNIVFLTDALSVLQALKSSKNKDLNDLTSALTSLSQTHTIALQWIPSHCNVFGNETADLLAKKAAALQQNDYTTTYSEAKTIIHAQQHEEWLQQHPNHVQNDAYHALTRAEQVFLRGNLSLGVCRLVVCFERRDQELATLV
;
A
#
# COMPACT_ATOMS: atom_id res chain seq x y z
N MET A 1 -17.28 -14.47 41.67
CA MET A 1 -16.72 -13.11 41.80
C MET A 1 -16.23 -12.68 40.42
N GLY A 2 -16.85 -11.65 39.85
CA GLY A 2 -16.51 -11.16 38.51
C GLY A 2 -15.11 -10.54 38.49
N LYS A 3 -14.25 -10.99 37.58
CA LYS A 3 -12.98 -10.32 37.29
C LYS A 3 -13.31 -9.01 36.60
N SER A 4 -12.86 -7.88 37.14
CA SER A 4 -12.98 -6.58 36.47
C SER A 4 -12.26 -6.63 35.12
N PRO A 5 -12.76 -5.94 34.08
CA PRO A 5 -12.03 -5.84 32.83
C PRO A 5 -10.70 -5.13 33.10
N ILE A 6 -9.59 -5.88 32.95
CA ILE A 6 -8.25 -5.31 33.05
C ILE A 6 -8.09 -4.37 31.86
N ASP A 7 -7.76 -3.10 32.14
CA ASP A 7 -7.57 -2.09 31.13
C ASP A 7 -6.46 -2.51 30.14
N LYS A 8 -6.80 -2.58 28.85
CA LYS A 8 -5.89 -2.96 27.77
C LYS A 8 -4.64 -2.07 27.74
N GLY A 9 -4.78 -0.80 28.12
CA GLY A 9 -3.64 0.14 28.21
C GLY A 9 -2.63 -0.27 29.28
N VAL A 10 -3.11 -0.76 30.43
CA VAL A 10 -2.27 -1.23 31.54
C VAL A 10 -1.51 -2.50 31.15
N ILE A 11 -2.15 -3.41 30.40
CA ILE A 11 -1.50 -4.63 29.93
C ILE A 11 -0.40 -4.31 28.93
N ILE A 12 -0.66 -3.45 27.95
CA ILE A 12 0.33 -3.07 26.93
C ILE A 12 1.51 -2.30 27.56
N ALA A 13 1.24 -1.37 28.48
CA ALA A 13 2.29 -0.68 29.23
C ALA A 13 3.15 -1.65 30.07
N THR A 14 2.51 -2.63 30.72
CA THR A 14 3.21 -3.68 31.49
C THR A 14 4.08 -4.55 30.59
N VAL A 15 3.61 -4.88 29.38
CA VAL A 15 4.37 -5.64 28.37
C VAL A 15 5.58 -4.83 27.88
N ILE A 16 5.42 -3.52 27.63
CA ILE A 16 6.51 -2.64 27.18
C ILE A 16 7.57 -2.46 28.28
N VAL A 17 7.16 -2.24 29.53
CA VAL A 17 8.07 -2.10 30.69
C VAL A 17 8.81 -3.40 30.99
N ALA A 18 8.15 -4.55 30.91
CA ALA A 18 8.80 -5.86 31.10
C ALA A 18 9.82 -6.17 30.00
N CYS A 19 9.63 -5.65 28.79
CA CYS A 19 10.52 -5.88 27.67
C CYS A 19 11.69 -4.88 27.54
N SER A 20 11.60 -3.70 28.17
CA SER A 20 12.64 -2.66 28.11
C SER A 20 13.74 -2.82 29.17
N ALA A 21 13.59 -3.75 30.11
CA ALA A 21 14.65 -4.15 31.04
C ALA A 21 15.82 -4.83 30.27
N LYS A 22 17.03 -4.27 30.41
CA LYS A 22 18.25 -4.72 29.71
C LYS A 22 18.54 -6.22 29.95
N PRO A 23 18.95 -6.97 28.92
CA PRO A 23 19.27 -8.39 29.06
C PRO A 23 20.68 -8.60 29.63
N VAL A 24 20.80 -9.50 30.61
CA VAL A 24 22.06 -10.23 30.83
C VAL A 24 22.20 -11.21 29.65
N LEU A 25 23.31 -11.11 28.93
CA LEU A 25 23.65 -11.98 27.80
C LEU A 25 23.73 -13.43 28.26
N CYS A 26 22.95 -14.31 27.61
CA CYS A 26 23.30 -15.72 27.50
C CYS A 26 23.35 -16.07 26.02
N ASP A 27 24.53 -16.51 25.58
CA ASP A 27 24.82 -16.98 24.24
C ASP A 27 23.99 -18.22 23.89
N PHE A 28 23.14 -18.11 22.87
CA PHE A 28 22.49 -19.25 22.24
C PHE A 28 22.52 -19.07 20.71
N TYR A 29 23.70 -19.23 20.13
CA TYR A 29 23.84 -19.58 18.71
C TYR A 29 23.88 -21.10 18.59
N ASN A 30 23.07 -21.64 17.67
CA ASN A 30 22.94 -23.07 17.32
C ASN A 30 22.13 -23.97 18.26
N THR A 31 20.80 -23.84 18.26
CA THR A 31 19.92 -25.01 18.46
C THR A 31 18.64 -24.85 17.65
N SER A 32 18.15 -25.97 17.08
CA SER A 32 16.86 -26.05 16.42
C SER A 32 15.77 -25.82 17.46
N PHE A 33 14.89 -24.85 17.24
CA PHE A 33 13.81 -24.53 18.17
C PHE A 33 12.88 -25.75 18.36
N PRO A 34 12.69 -26.26 19.59
CA PRO A 34 11.70 -27.30 19.87
C PRO A 34 10.28 -26.73 19.70
N PRO A 35 9.27 -27.59 19.47
CA PRO A 35 7.88 -27.15 19.42
C PRO A 35 7.47 -26.50 20.74
N LEU A 36 6.71 -25.41 20.64
CA LEU A 36 6.16 -24.67 21.79
C LEU A 36 5.30 -25.60 22.66
N SER A 37 5.50 -25.55 23.99
CA SER A 37 4.64 -26.22 24.97
C SER A 37 3.18 -25.75 24.85
N SER A 38 2.22 -26.56 25.31
CA SER A 38 0.80 -26.14 25.41
C SER A 38 0.65 -24.84 26.22
N SER A 39 1.53 -24.63 27.21
CA SER A 39 1.58 -23.42 28.03
C SER A 39 2.06 -22.15 27.29
N SER A 40 2.85 -22.30 26.22
CA SER A 40 3.37 -21.15 25.45
C SER A 40 2.46 -20.80 24.27
N LEU A 41 1.76 -21.78 23.71
CA LEU A 41 0.75 -21.56 22.67
C LEU A 41 -0.47 -20.76 23.16
N TRP A 42 -0.95 -21.01 24.39
CA TRP A 42 -2.05 -20.21 24.94
C TRP A 42 -1.62 -18.76 25.19
N LYS A 43 -0.42 -18.56 25.76
CA LYS A 43 0.15 -17.23 26.05
C LYS A 43 0.30 -16.40 24.77
N GLN A 44 0.75 -17.04 23.70
CA GLN A 44 0.87 -16.39 22.41
C GLN A 44 -0.49 -15.97 21.85
N LYS A 45 -1.49 -16.85 21.91
CA LYS A 45 -2.85 -16.56 21.44
C LYS A 45 -3.51 -15.41 22.22
N GLU A 46 -3.23 -15.33 23.52
CA GLU A 46 -3.73 -14.27 24.39
C GLU A 46 -3.07 -12.92 24.08
N LEU A 47 -1.74 -12.89 23.86
CA LEU A 47 -1.04 -11.68 23.41
C LEU A 47 -1.52 -11.20 22.03
N GLU A 48 -1.77 -12.12 21.09
CA GLU A 48 -2.35 -11.81 19.79
C GLU A 48 -3.74 -11.18 19.95
N THR A 49 -4.56 -11.70 20.88
CA THR A 49 -5.89 -11.17 21.18
C THR A 49 -5.85 -9.78 21.83
N ILE A 50 -4.92 -9.56 22.77
CA ILE A 50 -4.78 -8.29 23.50
C ILE A 50 -4.24 -7.18 22.60
N THR A 51 -3.33 -7.52 21.68
CA THR A 51 -2.67 -6.54 20.79
C THR A 51 -3.41 -6.32 19.47
N GLY A 52 -4.46 -7.10 19.19
CA GLY A 52 -5.15 -7.08 17.90
C GLY A 52 -4.28 -7.54 16.73
N LEU A 53 -3.16 -8.21 17.00
CA LEU A 53 -2.25 -8.67 15.96
C LEU A 53 -2.73 -9.99 15.35
N ALA A 54 -2.62 -10.08 14.02
CA ALA A 54 -2.91 -11.32 13.30
C ALA A 54 -2.07 -12.50 13.83
N PRO A 55 -2.65 -13.72 13.92
CA PRO A 55 -1.94 -14.90 14.38
C PRO A 55 -0.64 -15.17 13.63
N ILE A 56 0.36 -15.72 14.33
CA ILE A 56 1.68 -16.00 13.72
C ILE A 56 1.59 -16.88 12.48
N VAL A 57 0.66 -17.84 12.47
CA VAL A 57 0.42 -18.75 11.34
C VAL A 57 0.00 -17.93 10.13
N GLN A 58 -0.97 -17.03 10.31
CA GLN A 58 -1.46 -16.15 9.24
C GLN A 58 -0.35 -15.23 8.72
N ARG A 59 0.46 -14.65 9.62
CA ARG A 59 1.61 -13.80 9.24
C ARG A 59 2.69 -14.57 8.47
N LYS A 60 2.93 -15.84 8.83
CA LYS A 60 3.84 -16.73 8.11
C LYS A 60 3.30 -17.03 6.72
N ASP A 61 2.00 -17.35 6.62
CA ASP A 61 1.34 -17.69 5.36
C ASP A 61 1.40 -16.52 4.37
N SER A 62 1.21 -15.27 4.80
CA SER A 62 1.34 -14.11 3.89
C SER A 62 2.77 -13.91 3.43
N LYS A 63 3.76 -14.03 4.33
CA LYS A 63 5.17 -13.94 3.93
C LYS A 63 5.53 -15.02 2.90
N LEU A 64 4.98 -16.21 3.07
CA LEU A 64 5.21 -17.35 2.19
C LEU A 64 4.61 -17.10 0.79
N LEU A 65 3.38 -16.59 0.73
CA LEU A 65 2.71 -16.19 -0.51
C LEU A 65 3.40 -14.99 -1.20
N ILE A 66 3.81 -13.97 -0.44
CA ILE A 66 4.54 -12.80 -0.98
C ILE A 66 5.87 -13.25 -1.58
N GLN A 67 6.59 -14.13 -0.89
CA GLN A 67 7.86 -14.66 -1.40
C GLN A 67 7.65 -15.51 -2.68
N ALA A 68 6.59 -16.31 -2.74
CA ALA A 68 6.22 -17.06 -3.93
C ALA A 68 5.87 -16.14 -5.10
N ALA A 69 5.07 -15.10 -4.85
CA ALA A 69 4.72 -14.07 -5.84
C ALA A 69 5.97 -13.37 -6.38
N LYS A 70 6.97 -13.11 -5.53
CA LYS A 70 8.27 -12.55 -5.94
C LYS A 70 9.03 -13.51 -6.86
N PHE A 71 9.17 -14.78 -6.48
CA PHE A 71 9.93 -15.76 -7.24
C PHE A 71 9.38 -16.01 -8.65
N ARG A 72 8.05 -15.98 -8.82
CA ARG A 72 7.42 -16.11 -10.15
C ARG A 72 7.75 -14.96 -11.10
N ARG A 73 8.11 -13.80 -10.56
CA ARG A 73 8.34 -12.55 -11.32
C ARG A 73 9.83 -12.25 -11.54
N LEU A 74 10.73 -13.14 -11.14
CA LEU A 74 12.18 -12.98 -11.29
C LEU A 74 12.72 -13.89 -12.41
N PRO A 75 12.86 -13.39 -13.67
CA PRO A 75 13.18 -14.22 -14.84
C PRO A 75 14.46 -15.06 -14.72
N GLU A 76 15.51 -14.53 -14.08
CA GLU A 76 16.83 -15.18 -14.00
C GLU A 76 17.04 -15.99 -12.70
N HIS A 77 16.03 -16.06 -11.82
CA HIS A 77 16.18 -16.72 -10.52
C HIS A 77 15.82 -18.21 -10.61
N PRO A 78 16.65 -19.14 -10.08
CA PRO A 78 16.41 -20.59 -10.20
C PRO A 78 15.10 -21.06 -9.55
N MET A 79 14.55 -20.26 -8.63
CA MET A 79 13.25 -20.54 -8.04
C MET A 79 12.10 -20.32 -9.03
N LYS A 80 12.21 -19.46 -10.05
CA LYS A 80 11.13 -19.24 -11.04
C LYS A 80 10.78 -20.56 -11.73
N ASP A 81 11.80 -21.27 -12.21
CA ASP A 81 11.64 -22.61 -12.80
C ASP A 81 11.17 -23.63 -11.79
N ARG A 82 11.66 -23.55 -10.55
CA ARG A 82 11.18 -24.46 -9.48
C ARG A 82 9.70 -24.24 -9.17
N MET A 83 9.16 -23.03 -9.30
CA MET A 83 7.74 -22.74 -9.06
C MET A 83 6.81 -23.42 -10.07
N SER A 84 7.27 -23.65 -11.31
CA SER A 84 6.49 -24.33 -12.36
C SER A 84 6.54 -25.86 -12.26
N GLN A 85 7.52 -26.43 -11.57
CA GLN A 85 7.69 -27.88 -11.42
C GLN A 85 6.62 -28.54 -10.53
N PRO A 86 6.25 -29.80 -10.76
CA PRO A 86 5.33 -30.54 -9.90
C PRO A 86 5.92 -30.78 -8.49
N VAL A 87 5.07 -30.74 -7.47
CA VAL A 87 5.48 -30.96 -6.08
C VAL A 87 5.61 -32.46 -5.80
N LYS A 88 6.81 -32.91 -5.42
CA LYS A 88 7.01 -34.26 -4.89
C LYS A 88 6.49 -34.34 -3.45
N ARG A 89 5.57 -35.27 -3.20
CA ARG A 89 5.00 -35.49 -1.86
C ARG A 89 6.07 -36.10 -0.94
N ARG A 90 6.36 -35.44 0.18
CA ARG A 90 7.29 -35.93 1.21
C ARG A 90 6.48 -36.35 2.44
N LEU A 91 6.83 -37.49 3.03
CA LEU A 91 6.05 -38.10 4.13
C LEU A 91 6.16 -37.33 5.47
N LYS A 92 7.31 -36.69 5.75
CA LYS A 92 7.60 -36.10 7.09
C LYS A 92 7.64 -34.57 7.13
N ARG A 93 7.74 -33.89 5.99
CA ARG A 93 7.89 -32.42 5.93
C ARG A 93 7.22 -31.87 4.69
N GLU A 94 6.45 -30.81 4.86
CA GLU A 94 5.93 -30.06 3.72
C GLU A 94 7.03 -29.17 3.12
N SER A 95 7.14 -29.19 1.80
CA SER A 95 8.05 -28.29 1.09
C SER A 95 7.44 -26.89 0.97
N PHE A 96 8.27 -25.89 0.68
CA PHE A 96 7.82 -24.53 0.38
C PHE A 96 6.71 -24.52 -0.69
N LEU A 97 6.92 -25.22 -1.81
CA LEU A 97 5.92 -25.31 -2.89
C LEU A 97 4.62 -25.97 -2.46
N HIS A 98 4.68 -26.97 -1.57
CA HIS A 98 3.48 -27.62 -1.03
C HIS A 98 2.64 -26.63 -0.22
N GLN A 99 3.30 -25.87 0.67
CA GLN A 99 2.65 -24.85 1.49
C GLN A 99 2.05 -23.74 0.61
N VAL A 100 2.81 -23.23 -0.37
CA VAL A 100 2.30 -22.24 -1.34
C VAL A 100 1.04 -22.73 -2.05
N ARG A 101 1.09 -23.93 -2.66
CA ARG A 101 -0.05 -24.45 -3.45
C ARG A 101 -1.27 -24.73 -2.59
N SER A 102 -1.07 -25.21 -1.36
CA SER A 102 -2.16 -25.42 -0.40
C SER A 102 -2.85 -24.10 -0.05
N LEU A 103 -2.08 -23.05 0.20
CA LEU A 103 -2.60 -21.71 0.48
C LEU A 103 -3.27 -21.10 -0.76
N GLU A 104 -2.68 -21.20 -1.94
CA GLU A 104 -3.28 -20.69 -3.19
C GLU A 104 -4.57 -21.40 -3.57
N LYS A 105 -4.70 -22.69 -3.27
CA LYS A 105 -5.94 -23.43 -3.50
C LYS A 105 -7.08 -22.88 -2.64
N LYS A 106 -6.78 -22.37 -1.45
CA LYS A 106 -7.74 -21.70 -0.57
C LYS A 106 -8.09 -20.28 -1.07
N ASN A 107 -7.26 -19.71 -1.92
CA ASN A 107 -7.33 -18.30 -2.34
C ASN A 107 -7.79 -18.20 -3.80
N GLN A 108 -9.10 -18.12 -4.04
CA GLN A 108 -9.66 -18.04 -5.39
C GLN A 108 -9.16 -16.82 -6.18
N ASP A 109 -8.98 -15.67 -5.51
CA ASP A 109 -8.50 -14.42 -6.11
C ASP A 109 -7.09 -14.50 -6.70
N MET A 110 -6.26 -15.45 -6.23
CA MET A 110 -4.88 -15.64 -6.72
C MET A 110 -4.79 -16.61 -7.90
N GLN A 111 -5.90 -17.26 -8.29
CA GLN A 111 -5.92 -18.24 -9.38
C GLN A 111 -6.13 -17.53 -10.72
N GLY A 112 -5.39 -17.96 -11.76
CA GLY A 112 -5.57 -17.48 -13.13
C GLY A 112 -4.85 -16.16 -13.49
N GLN A 113 -4.13 -15.54 -12.55
CA GLN A 113 -3.37 -14.32 -12.82
C GLN A 113 -2.05 -14.60 -13.55
N ASN A 114 -1.73 -13.81 -14.59
CA ASN A 114 -0.41 -13.86 -15.22
C ASN A 114 0.56 -12.89 -14.51
N PRO A 115 1.62 -13.37 -13.84
CA PRO A 115 2.50 -12.49 -13.08
C PRO A 115 3.37 -11.60 -14.00
N LYS A 116 3.18 -10.27 -13.97
CA LYS A 116 4.08 -9.31 -14.66
C LYS A 116 5.48 -9.41 -14.06
N GLU A 117 6.49 -9.52 -14.92
CA GLU A 117 7.89 -9.60 -14.47
C GLU A 117 8.27 -8.37 -13.65
N LEU A 118 9.14 -8.56 -12.67
CA LEU A 118 9.70 -7.44 -11.91
C LEU A 118 10.60 -6.63 -12.84
N PRO A 119 10.42 -5.31 -12.95
CA PRO A 119 11.28 -4.48 -13.78
C PRO A 119 12.73 -4.63 -13.29
N ARG A 120 13.64 -4.86 -14.24
CA ARG A 120 15.08 -4.80 -13.95
C ARG A 120 15.41 -3.38 -13.50
N CYS A 121 16.34 -3.25 -12.55
CA CYS A 121 16.90 -1.94 -12.26
C CYS A 121 17.54 -1.41 -13.55
N ALA A 122 16.91 -0.43 -14.20
CA ALA A 122 17.62 0.39 -15.16
C ALA A 122 18.77 1.06 -14.38
N LYS A 123 20.00 0.83 -14.83
CA LYS A 123 21.17 1.55 -14.34
C LYS A 123 21.16 2.93 -15.02
N HIS A 124 20.15 3.75 -14.74
CA HIS A 124 20.33 5.16 -15.04
C HIS A 124 21.35 5.68 -14.03
N PRO A 125 22.50 6.21 -14.49
CA PRO A 125 23.39 6.92 -13.61
C PRO A 125 22.62 8.07 -12.96
N ALA A 126 22.94 8.40 -11.71
CA ALA A 126 22.25 9.44 -10.95
C ALA A 126 22.38 10.86 -11.55
N TRP A 127 23.05 11.02 -12.69
CA TRP A 127 23.43 12.29 -13.31
C TRP A 127 22.87 12.50 -14.73
N GLU A 128 21.98 11.62 -15.22
CA GLU A 128 21.36 11.80 -16.55
C GLU A 128 20.03 12.55 -16.46
N GLU A 129 20.04 13.70 -17.13
CA GLU A 129 18.95 14.59 -17.56
C GLU A 129 17.94 15.04 -16.50
N GLU A 130 18.16 16.25 -15.97
CA GLU A 130 17.13 17.07 -15.33
C GLU A 130 16.00 17.29 -16.35
N THR A 131 14.95 16.49 -16.22
CA THR A 131 13.71 16.68 -16.94
C THR A 131 13.16 18.06 -16.55
N SER A 132 12.68 18.85 -17.52
CA SER A 132 12.04 20.17 -17.30
C SER A 132 10.65 20.07 -16.61
N LEU A 133 10.44 19.03 -15.81
CA LEU A 133 9.19 18.70 -15.15
C LEU A 133 9.04 19.54 -13.88
N GLN A 134 8.09 20.46 -13.87
CA GLN A 134 7.79 21.28 -12.70
C GLN A 134 6.77 20.58 -11.81
N ILE A 135 7.16 20.16 -10.60
CA ILE A 135 6.25 19.50 -9.64
C ILE A 135 5.95 20.45 -8.48
N HIS A 136 4.68 20.84 -8.35
CA HIS A 136 4.15 21.72 -7.30
C HIS A 136 3.23 20.94 -6.37
N GLU A 137 3.66 20.76 -5.11
CA GLU A 137 2.95 19.97 -4.09
C GLU A 137 1.98 20.80 -3.25
N THR A 138 1.97 22.13 -3.40
CA THR A 138 1.19 23.05 -2.57
C THR A 138 0.60 24.18 -3.39
N ILE A 139 -0.48 24.76 -2.88
CA ILE A 139 -1.05 26.03 -3.35
C ILE A 139 -0.90 27.05 -2.22
N PRO A 140 -0.34 28.25 -2.48
CA PRO A 140 -0.23 29.30 -1.48
C PRO A 140 -1.60 29.60 -0.82
N GLY A 141 -1.62 29.68 0.50
CA GLY A 141 -2.83 29.97 1.27
C GLY A 141 -3.69 28.75 1.63
N ILE A 142 -3.43 27.56 1.08
CA ILE A 142 -4.13 26.32 1.47
C ILE A 142 -3.37 25.62 2.62
N GLY A 143 -3.99 25.55 3.79
CA GLY A 143 -3.47 24.91 5.00
C GLY A 143 -3.88 23.44 5.17
N LYS A 144 -3.55 22.85 6.33
CA LYS A 144 -3.92 21.46 6.66
C LYS A 144 -5.44 21.28 6.81
N LYS A 145 -5.93 20.07 6.52
CA LYS A 145 -7.36 19.66 6.39
C LYS A 145 -8.37 20.20 7.42
N SER A 146 -7.96 20.64 8.60
CA SER A 146 -8.85 21.01 9.71
C SER A 146 -9.11 22.53 9.89
N SER A 147 -8.46 23.41 9.14
CA SER A 147 -8.47 24.86 9.45
C SER A 147 -9.22 25.76 8.48
N GLN A 148 -9.67 25.25 7.32
CA GLN A 148 -10.25 26.09 6.25
C GLN A 148 -11.49 25.47 5.63
N ASN A 149 -12.44 26.33 5.25
CA ASN A 149 -13.68 25.96 4.58
C ASN A 149 -13.38 25.48 3.14
N ASP A 150 -14.13 24.48 2.66
CA ASP A 150 -13.92 23.93 1.32
C ASP A 150 -14.20 24.96 0.22
N LEU A 151 -15.10 25.93 0.47
CA LEU A 151 -15.35 27.05 -0.44
C LEU A 151 -14.12 27.97 -0.59
N GLU A 152 -13.38 28.20 0.50
CA GLU A 152 -12.15 29.01 0.49
C GLU A 152 -11.04 28.28 -0.27
N LYS A 153 -10.86 26.98 0.02
CA LYS A 153 -9.89 26.13 -0.69
C LYS A 153 -10.18 26.09 -2.19
N ARG A 154 -11.46 25.98 -2.56
CA ARG A 154 -11.90 26.03 -3.96
C ARG A 154 -11.51 27.35 -4.61
N SER A 155 -11.84 28.46 -3.97
CA SER A 155 -11.61 29.80 -4.52
C SER A 155 -10.11 30.03 -4.74
N LEU A 156 -9.28 29.71 -3.75
CA LEU A 156 -7.82 29.80 -3.84
C LEU A 156 -7.26 28.87 -4.92
N ALA A 157 -7.75 27.63 -5.03
CA ALA A 157 -7.29 26.69 -6.03
C ALA A 157 -7.64 27.15 -7.45
N VAL A 158 -8.88 27.61 -7.68
CA VAL A 158 -9.33 28.10 -8.98
C VAL A 158 -8.56 29.37 -9.38
N GLU A 159 -8.40 30.32 -8.46
CA GLU A 159 -7.61 31.53 -8.69
C GLU A 159 -6.16 31.20 -9.03
N HIS A 160 -5.55 30.27 -8.29
CA HIS A 160 -4.18 29.83 -8.55
C HIS A 160 -4.02 29.18 -9.93
N ILE A 161 -4.97 28.31 -10.32
CA ILE A 161 -4.97 27.67 -11.65
C ILE A 161 -5.12 28.73 -12.74
N GLN A 162 -6.07 29.66 -12.61
CA GLN A 162 -6.29 30.71 -13.60
C GLN A 162 -5.10 31.65 -13.77
N THR A 163 -4.41 31.95 -12.66
CA THR A 163 -3.27 32.89 -12.65
C THR A 163 -2.00 32.27 -13.22
N ASN A 164 -1.68 31.03 -12.84
CA ASN A 164 -0.41 30.39 -13.24
C ASN A 164 -0.54 29.55 -14.52
N TYR A 165 -1.73 29.05 -14.80
CA TYR A 165 -2.02 28.17 -15.94
C TYR A 165 -3.26 28.66 -16.69
N PRO A 166 -3.22 29.83 -17.35
CA PRO A 166 -4.38 30.40 -18.03
C PRO A 166 -4.91 29.47 -19.12
N ALA A 167 -6.24 29.33 -19.18
CA ALA A 167 -6.91 28.42 -20.10
C ALA A 167 -6.72 28.76 -21.59
N THR A 168 -6.20 29.93 -21.93
CA THR A 168 -5.90 30.32 -23.32
C THR A 168 -4.61 29.71 -23.85
N ASP A 169 -3.68 29.36 -22.97
CA ASP A 169 -2.31 28.99 -23.34
C ASP A 169 -1.92 27.60 -22.84
N TRP A 170 -2.67 27.05 -21.87
CA TRP A 170 -2.40 25.78 -21.22
C TRP A 170 -3.50 24.77 -21.46
N THR A 171 -3.11 23.54 -21.80
CA THR A 171 -4.01 22.38 -21.76
C THR A 171 -4.12 21.93 -20.30
N HIS A 172 -5.34 21.92 -19.76
CA HIS A 172 -5.61 21.45 -18.39
C HIS A 172 -5.97 19.97 -18.41
N VAL A 173 -5.18 19.14 -17.74
CA VAL A 173 -5.44 17.71 -17.60
C VAL A 173 -5.77 17.42 -16.14
N TYR A 174 -7.04 17.20 -15.84
CA TYR A 174 -7.49 16.78 -14.52
C TYR A 174 -7.45 15.26 -14.41
N THR A 175 -6.84 14.74 -13.36
CA THR A 175 -6.71 13.29 -13.15
C THR A 175 -7.13 12.89 -11.75
N ASP A 176 -7.84 11.76 -11.67
CA ASP A 176 -8.19 11.14 -10.40
C ASP A 176 -8.19 9.60 -10.51
N GLY A 177 -8.01 8.93 -9.38
CA GLY A 177 -7.99 7.48 -9.25
C GLY A 177 -8.91 6.98 -8.15
N SER A 178 -9.79 6.06 -8.49
CA SER A 178 -10.70 5.42 -7.54
C SER A 178 -10.43 3.92 -7.47
N ALA A 179 -10.51 3.33 -6.28
CA ALA A 179 -10.57 1.88 -6.10
C ALA A 179 -11.61 1.49 -5.04
N GLU A 180 -12.39 0.48 -5.36
CA GLU A 180 -13.39 -0.09 -4.47
C GLU A 180 -12.70 -0.73 -3.25
N LYS A 181 -13.17 -0.36 -2.04
CA LYS A 181 -12.57 -0.78 -0.76
C LYS A 181 -11.05 -0.55 -0.70
N ALA A 182 -10.55 0.44 -1.46
CA ALA A 182 -9.15 0.82 -1.62
C ALA A 182 -8.22 -0.24 -2.26
N VAL A 183 -8.72 -1.40 -2.70
CA VAL A 183 -7.88 -2.51 -3.19
C VAL A 183 -8.48 -3.32 -4.34
N ARG A 184 -9.72 -3.03 -4.77
CA ARG A 184 -10.38 -3.74 -5.87
C ARG A 184 -10.93 -2.78 -6.91
N ASN A 185 -11.16 -3.29 -8.12
CA ASN A 185 -11.88 -2.62 -9.21
C ASN A 185 -11.45 -1.16 -9.36
N GLY A 186 -10.20 -0.95 -9.75
CA GLY A 186 -9.68 0.41 -9.87
C GLY A 186 -10.15 1.07 -11.15
N GLY A 187 -10.29 2.38 -11.12
CA GLY A 187 -10.61 3.21 -12.27
C GLY A 187 -9.79 4.49 -12.27
N ALA A 188 -9.21 4.80 -13.42
CA ALA A 188 -8.54 6.05 -13.70
C ALA A 188 -9.51 6.96 -14.48
N GLY A 189 -9.68 8.18 -13.99
CA GLY A 189 -10.48 9.21 -14.63
C GLY A 189 -9.60 10.34 -15.12
N ILE A 190 -9.80 10.74 -16.37
CA ILE A 190 -9.02 11.81 -17.00
C ILE A 190 -9.99 12.75 -17.70
N TYR A 191 -9.92 14.03 -17.35
CA TYR A 191 -10.68 15.09 -18.01
C TYR A 191 -9.71 16.13 -18.54
N ILE A 192 -9.72 16.36 -19.85
CA ILE A 192 -8.81 17.28 -20.53
C ILE A 192 -9.63 18.43 -21.08
N LYS A 193 -9.17 19.65 -20.83
CA LYS A 193 -9.72 20.86 -21.40
C LYS A 193 -8.66 21.58 -22.21
N TYR A 194 -8.92 21.75 -23.50
CA TYR A 194 -8.03 22.43 -24.43
C TYR A 194 -8.36 23.93 -24.49
N PRO A 195 -7.40 24.79 -24.85
CA PRO A 195 -7.64 26.23 -25.00
C PRO A 195 -8.69 26.63 -26.04
N GLY A 196 -8.91 25.78 -27.04
CA GLY A 196 -9.97 25.97 -28.04
C GLY A 196 -11.38 25.70 -27.52
N GLY A 197 -11.54 25.28 -26.25
CA GLY A 197 -12.81 24.91 -25.65
C GLY A 197 -13.22 23.45 -25.85
N GLU A 198 -12.49 22.70 -26.68
CA GLU A 198 -12.66 21.24 -26.83
C GLU A 198 -12.34 20.52 -25.52
N GLU A 199 -13.03 19.40 -25.28
CA GLU A 199 -12.93 18.63 -24.05
C GLU A 199 -12.86 17.12 -24.33
N ASP A 200 -11.89 16.45 -23.71
CA ASP A 200 -11.82 14.98 -23.71
C ASP A 200 -12.15 14.41 -22.33
N LYS A 201 -12.90 13.32 -22.30
CA LYS A 201 -13.29 12.59 -21.08
C LYS A 201 -12.96 11.12 -21.25
N ILE A 202 -12.04 10.63 -20.44
CA ILE A 202 -11.49 9.28 -20.56
C ILE A 202 -11.71 8.54 -19.23
N SER A 203 -12.14 7.29 -19.34
CA SER A 203 -12.39 6.40 -18.21
C SER A 203 -11.71 5.07 -18.49
N ILE A 204 -10.69 4.73 -17.69
CA ILE A 204 -9.84 3.58 -17.93
C ILE A 204 -9.91 2.62 -16.73
N PRO A 205 -10.40 1.38 -16.90
CA PRO A 205 -10.32 0.36 -15.86
C PRO A 205 -8.85 0.02 -15.60
N THR A 206 -8.42 0.07 -14.34
CA THR A 206 -7.01 -0.16 -13.95
C THR A 206 -6.75 -1.53 -13.36
N GLY A 207 -7.79 -2.37 -13.33
CA GLY A 207 -7.69 -3.77 -12.95
C GLY A 207 -8.60 -4.16 -11.79
N VAL A 208 -8.83 -5.46 -11.65
CA VAL A 208 -9.59 -6.08 -10.55
C VAL A 208 -8.92 -5.80 -9.22
N PHE A 209 -7.59 -5.72 -9.21
CA PHE A 209 -6.80 -5.50 -7.99
C PHE A 209 -5.93 -4.27 -8.15
N SER A 210 -6.53 -3.11 -7.94
CA SER A 210 -5.88 -1.82 -8.05
C SER A 210 -6.09 -1.03 -6.76
N THR A 211 -5.11 -0.21 -6.40
CA THR A 211 -5.20 0.71 -5.27
C THR A 211 -5.48 2.12 -5.79
N ASN A 212 -6.02 3.01 -4.94
CA ASN A 212 -6.19 4.43 -5.34
C ASN A 212 -4.89 5.02 -5.87
N TYR A 213 -3.79 4.80 -5.15
CA TYR A 213 -2.45 5.24 -5.58
C TYR A 213 -2.06 4.75 -6.99
N LYS A 214 -2.34 3.47 -7.31
CA LYS A 214 -2.07 2.95 -8.66
C LYS A 214 -2.99 3.63 -9.67
N ALA A 215 -4.29 3.70 -9.39
CA ALA A 215 -5.27 4.31 -10.28
C ALA A 215 -4.93 5.78 -10.57
N GLU A 216 -4.53 6.55 -9.55
CA GLU A 216 -4.05 7.93 -9.66
C GLU A 216 -2.81 8.03 -10.56
N ALA A 217 -1.81 7.17 -10.34
CA ALA A 217 -0.60 7.13 -11.16
C ALA A 217 -0.90 6.74 -12.62
N THR A 218 -1.78 5.76 -12.83
CA THR A 218 -2.23 5.35 -14.17
C THR A 218 -3.01 6.46 -14.86
N ALA A 219 -3.84 7.24 -14.14
CA ALA A 219 -4.56 8.38 -14.73
C ALA A 219 -3.60 9.43 -15.29
N ILE A 220 -2.51 9.75 -14.57
CA ILE A 220 -1.48 10.68 -15.06
C ILE A 220 -0.74 10.08 -16.27
N GLN A 221 -0.36 8.80 -16.21
CA GLN A 221 0.36 8.12 -17.28
C GLN A 221 -0.43 8.11 -18.59
N GLU A 222 -1.69 7.65 -18.53
CA GLU A 222 -2.56 7.56 -19.70
C GLU A 222 -2.98 8.95 -20.19
N GLY A 223 -3.15 9.91 -19.27
CA GLY A 223 -3.37 11.31 -19.62
C GLY A 223 -2.18 11.89 -20.41
N ALA A 224 -0.96 11.59 -20.00
CA ALA A 224 0.25 12.00 -20.71
C ALA A 224 0.34 11.38 -22.11
N ALA A 225 0.08 10.08 -22.23
CA ALA A 225 0.07 9.40 -23.52
C ALA A 225 -1.01 9.96 -24.46
N HIS A 226 -2.22 10.22 -23.94
CA HIS A 226 -3.33 10.77 -24.73
C HIS A 226 -3.00 12.17 -25.25
N VAL A 227 -2.52 13.07 -24.39
CA VAL A 227 -2.18 14.44 -24.79
C VAL A 227 -1.02 14.48 -25.79
N GLN A 228 -0.06 13.56 -25.66
CA GLN A 228 1.03 13.41 -26.64
C GLN A 228 0.52 13.08 -28.05
N SER A 229 -0.55 12.30 -28.14
CA SER A 229 -1.16 11.88 -29.40
C SER A 229 -2.22 12.84 -29.95
N SER A 230 -2.72 13.75 -29.11
CA SER A 230 -3.82 14.65 -29.46
C SER A 230 -3.33 15.83 -30.30
N PRO A 231 -4.00 16.14 -31.44
CA PRO A 231 -3.65 17.29 -32.26
C PRO A 231 -4.09 18.64 -31.64
N HIS A 232 -4.95 18.60 -30.63
CA HIS A 232 -5.50 19.79 -29.97
C HIS A 232 -4.66 20.26 -28.78
N SER A 233 -3.63 19.50 -28.40
CA SER A 233 -2.77 19.83 -27.28
C SER A 233 -1.89 21.04 -27.59
N THR A 234 -1.73 21.89 -26.59
CA THR A 234 -0.79 23.01 -26.65
C THR A 234 0.58 22.61 -26.15
N LYS A 235 1.59 23.38 -26.52
CA LYS A 235 2.98 23.22 -26.03
C LYS A 235 3.07 23.20 -24.50
N ASN A 236 2.20 23.93 -23.80
CA ASN A 236 2.15 23.96 -22.35
C ASN A 236 1.01 23.07 -21.83
N ILE A 237 1.34 22.16 -20.92
CA ILE A 237 0.39 21.20 -20.34
C ILE A 237 0.53 21.23 -18.82
N VAL A 238 -0.59 21.29 -18.11
CA VAL A 238 -0.61 21.13 -16.66
C VAL A 238 -1.48 19.95 -16.26
N PHE A 239 -0.91 19.04 -15.46
CA PHE A 239 -1.62 17.96 -14.80
C PHE A 239 -2.07 18.42 -13.43
N LEU A 240 -3.37 18.42 -13.20
CA LEU A 240 -4.04 18.84 -11.98
C LEU A 240 -4.56 17.58 -11.27
N THR A 241 -3.98 17.26 -10.13
CA THR A 241 -4.30 16.03 -9.39
C THR A 241 -4.32 16.27 -7.88
N ASP A 242 -5.17 15.58 -7.14
CA ASP A 242 -5.19 15.61 -5.68
C ASP A 242 -4.29 14.53 -5.04
N ALA A 243 -3.69 13.68 -5.86
CA ALA A 243 -2.79 12.57 -5.52
C ALA A 243 -1.41 13.03 -5.01
N LEU A 244 -1.36 13.72 -3.87
CA LEU A 244 -0.12 14.24 -3.28
C LEU A 244 0.95 13.15 -3.09
N SER A 245 0.53 11.92 -2.76
CA SER A 245 1.43 10.77 -2.63
C SER A 245 2.16 10.42 -3.92
N VAL A 246 1.49 10.54 -5.08
CA VAL A 246 2.09 10.26 -6.39
C VAL A 246 3.11 11.35 -6.74
N LEU A 247 2.79 12.62 -6.48
CA LEU A 247 3.69 13.75 -6.70
C LEU A 247 4.97 13.65 -5.86
N GLN A 248 4.82 13.34 -4.57
CA GLN A 248 5.95 13.11 -3.67
C GLN A 248 6.82 11.92 -4.11
N ALA A 249 6.18 10.86 -4.59
CA ALA A 249 6.87 9.69 -5.10
C ALA A 249 7.68 9.98 -6.36
N LEU A 250 7.15 10.79 -7.29
CA LEU A 250 7.84 11.23 -8.51
C LEU A 250 9.09 12.05 -8.18
N LYS A 251 8.98 12.97 -7.21
CA LYS A 251 10.12 13.81 -6.77
C LYS A 251 11.22 13.01 -6.08
N SER A 252 10.87 11.90 -5.43
CA SER A 252 11.79 11.10 -4.62
C SER A 252 12.76 10.22 -5.43
N SER A 253 12.63 10.09 -6.76
CA SER A 253 13.44 9.27 -7.70
C SER A 253 13.75 7.80 -7.31
N LYS A 254 13.17 7.30 -6.20
CA LYS A 254 13.46 5.99 -5.60
C LYS A 254 12.33 4.97 -5.79
N ASN A 255 11.17 5.40 -6.29
CA ASN A 255 10.00 4.54 -6.45
C ASN A 255 9.98 3.83 -7.80
N LYS A 256 10.44 2.57 -7.79
CA LYS A 256 10.52 1.68 -8.96
C LYS A 256 9.17 1.38 -9.62
N ASP A 257 8.10 1.49 -8.85
CA ASP A 257 6.73 1.22 -9.32
C ASP A 257 6.18 2.32 -10.24
N LEU A 258 6.88 3.47 -10.34
CA LEU A 258 6.49 4.60 -11.19
C LEU A 258 7.34 4.74 -12.46
N ASN A 259 8.22 3.78 -12.78
CA ASN A 259 9.10 3.91 -13.96
C ASN A 259 8.32 4.16 -15.26
N ASP A 260 7.21 3.43 -15.47
CA ASP A 260 6.37 3.57 -16.66
C ASP A 260 5.78 5.00 -16.75
N LEU A 261 5.32 5.56 -15.62
CA LEU A 261 4.84 6.93 -15.51
C LEU A 261 5.96 7.97 -15.73
N THR A 262 7.12 7.78 -15.09
CA THR A 262 8.27 8.67 -15.26
C THR A 262 8.71 8.70 -16.71
N SER A 263 8.82 7.54 -17.37
CA SER A 263 9.14 7.45 -18.80
C SER A 263 8.11 8.18 -19.67
N ALA A 264 6.82 8.01 -19.42
CA ALA A 264 5.77 8.73 -20.16
C ALA A 264 5.90 10.26 -20.01
N LEU A 265 6.12 10.74 -18.78
CA LEU A 265 6.32 12.17 -18.50
C LEU A 265 7.61 12.69 -19.13
N THR A 266 8.71 11.93 -19.08
CA THR A 266 9.98 12.30 -19.72
C THR A 266 9.81 12.38 -21.24
N SER A 267 9.17 11.41 -21.88
CA SER A 267 8.88 11.46 -23.32
C SER A 267 8.02 12.66 -23.70
N LEU A 268 7.01 12.99 -22.90
CA LEU A 268 6.19 14.17 -23.15
C LEU A 268 7.01 15.46 -22.97
N SER A 269 7.92 15.52 -21.99
CA SER A 269 8.73 16.71 -21.68
C SER A 269 9.74 17.10 -22.76
N GLN A 270 10.08 16.16 -23.65
CA GLN A 270 10.95 16.42 -24.79
C GLN A 270 10.30 17.36 -25.82
N THR A 271 8.97 17.39 -25.86
CA THR A 271 8.19 18.15 -26.86
C THR A 271 7.35 19.25 -26.23
N HIS A 272 6.98 19.09 -24.96
CA HIS A 272 6.06 19.97 -24.24
C HIS A 272 6.67 20.50 -22.93
N THR A 273 6.20 21.66 -22.50
CA THR A 273 6.45 22.17 -21.14
C THR A 273 5.37 21.62 -20.22
N ILE A 274 5.78 20.83 -19.22
CA ILE A 274 4.88 20.10 -18.33
C ILE A 274 4.99 20.63 -16.91
N ALA A 275 3.83 20.95 -16.32
CA ALA A 275 3.68 21.16 -14.89
C ALA A 275 2.78 20.08 -14.27
N LEU A 276 3.12 19.60 -13.09
CA LEU A 276 2.24 18.81 -12.22
C LEU A 276 1.90 19.69 -11.03
N GLN A 277 0.62 20.00 -10.85
CA GLN A 277 0.12 20.85 -9.78
C GLN A 277 -0.85 20.06 -8.90
N TRP A 278 -0.52 19.99 -7.61
CA TRP A 278 -1.44 19.46 -6.62
C TRP A 278 -2.66 20.38 -6.46
N ILE A 279 -3.85 19.80 -6.41
CA ILE A 279 -5.10 20.51 -6.11
C ILE A 279 -5.82 19.87 -4.91
N PRO A 280 -6.56 20.65 -4.12
CA PRO A 280 -7.34 20.11 -3.01
C PRO A 280 -8.48 19.21 -3.50
N SER A 281 -8.55 18.01 -2.91
CA SER A 281 -9.66 17.06 -3.12
C SER A 281 -10.98 17.56 -2.49
N HIS A 282 -12.11 17.12 -3.04
CA HIS A 282 -13.48 17.31 -2.52
C HIS A 282 -13.86 18.77 -2.19
N CYS A 283 -13.35 19.73 -2.96
CA CYS A 283 -13.70 21.15 -2.80
C CYS A 283 -14.54 21.70 -3.96
N ASN A 284 -15.19 20.83 -4.76
CA ASN A 284 -16.03 21.22 -5.89
C ASN A 284 -15.28 22.00 -6.99
N VAL A 285 -14.00 21.69 -7.22
CA VAL A 285 -13.28 22.14 -8.42
C VAL A 285 -13.80 21.33 -9.60
N PHE A 286 -14.48 21.99 -10.54
CA PHE A 286 -15.24 21.34 -11.63
C PHE A 286 -14.46 20.26 -12.38
N GLY A 287 -13.21 20.54 -12.76
CA GLY A 287 -12.38 19.57 -13.48
C GLY A 287 -12.02 18.34 -12.64
N ASN A 288 -11.73 18.55 -11.34
CA ASN A 288 -11.42 17.45 -10.41
C ASN A 288 -12.64 16.57 -10.15
N GLU A 289 -13.80 17.18 -9.89
CA GLU A 289 -15.05 16.42 -9.69
C GLU A 289 -15.42 15.63 -10.95
N THR A 290 -15.14 16.18 -12.14
CA THR A 290 -15.34 15.46 -13.40
C THR A 290 -14.41 14.26 -13.51
N ALA A 291 -13.13 14.40 -13.14
CA ALA A 291 -12.17 13.30 -13.11
C ALA A 291 -12.58 12.21 -12.10
N ASP A 292 -13.01 12.58 -10.88
CA ASP A 292 -13.52 11.64 -9.86
C ASP A 292 -14.73 10.84 -10.36
N LEU A 293 -15.68 11.50 -11.02
CA LEU A 293 -16.82 10.83 -11.63
C LEU A 293 -16.38 9.84 -12.72
N LEU A 294 -15.39 10.19 -13.54
CA LEU A 294 -14.84 9.30 -14.57
C LEU A 294 -14.10 8.12 -13.95
N ALA A 295 -13.33 8.34 -12.88
CA ALA A 295 -12.62 7.30 -12.15
C ALA A 295 -13.59 6.29 -11.52
N LYS A 296 -14.68 6.77 -10.90
CA LYS A 296 -15.74 5.91 -10.35
C LYS A 296 -16.49 5.14 -11.42
N LYS A 297 -16.76 5.76 -12.58
CA LYS A 297 -17.35 5.05 -13.73
C LYS A 297 -16.41 3.95 -14.23
N ALA A 298 -15.12 4.26 -14.38
CA ALA A 298 -14.10 3.30 -14.80
C ALA A 298 -13.97 2.11 -13.85
N ALA A 299 -14.06 2.35 -12.54
CA ALA A 299 -14.05 1.31 -11.52
C ALA A 299 -15.25 0.33 -11.66
N ALA A 300 -16.39 0.82 -12.14
CA ALA A 300 -17.59 0.01 -12.38
C ALA A 300 -17.57 -0.74 -13.74
N LEU A 301 -16.62 -0.45 -14.63
CA LEU A 301 -16.49 -1.16 -15.90
C LEU A 301 -15.91 -2.57 -15.70
N GLN A 302 -16.08 -3.41 -16.72
CA GLN A 302 -15.47 -4.73 -16.75
C GLN A 302 -13.93 -4.61 -16.71
N GLN A 303 -13.36 -5.14 -15.63
CA GLN A 303 -11.91 -5.14 -15.41
C GLN A 303 -11.28 -6.30 -16.20
N ASN A 304 -10.64 -6.00 -17.32
CA ASN A 304 -9.93 -6.99 -18.14
C ASN A 304 -8.50 -7.19 -17.63
N ASP A 305 -8.35 -7.73 -16.42
CA ASP A 305 -7.02 -8.00 -15.85
C ASP A 305 -6.51 -9.39 -16.25
N TYR A 306 -5.55 -9.44 -17.17
CA TYR A 306 -4.79 -10.65 -17.44
C TYR A 306 -3.45 -10.70 -16.69
N THR A 307 -2.89 -9.53 -16.31
CA THR A 307 -1.54 -9.44 -15.74
C THR A 307 -1.50 -8.71 -14.41
N THR A 308 -0.78 -9.26 -13.43
CA THR A 308 -0.69 -8.72 -12.06
C THR A 308 0.76 -8.43 -11.66
N THR A 309 1.02 -7.20 -11.26
CA THR A 309 2.29 -6.72 -10.69
C THR A 309 2.58 -7.35 -9.32
N TYR A 310 3.81 -7.17 -8.83
CA TYR A 310 4.19 -7.65 -7.51
C TYR A 310 3.50 -6.90 -6.36
N SER A 311 3.29 -5.59 -6.52
CA SER A 311 2.61 -4.76 -5.52
C SER A 311 1.15 -5.16 -5.35
N GLU A 312 0.47 -5.45 -6.46
CA GLU A 312 -0.92 -5.94 -6.46
C GLU A 312 -1.02 -7.32 -5.82
N ALA A 313 -0.13 -8.25 -6.17
CA ALA A 313 -0.09 -9.56 -5.54
C ALA A 313 0.06 -9.45 -4.01
N LYS A 314 0.91 -8.54 -3.53
CA LYS A 314 1.06 -8.27 -2.10
C LYS A 314 -0.21 -7.67 -1.50
N THR A 315 -0.87 -6.76 -2.21
CA THR A 315 -2.13 -6.14 -1.79
C THR A 315 -3.25 -7.18 -1.69
N ILE A 316 -3.40 -8.06 -2.69
CA ILE A 316 -4.33 -9.21 -2.69
C ILE A 316 -4.11 -10.08 -1.45
N ILE A 317 -2.86 -10.50 -1.22
CA ILE A 317 -2.50 -11.37 -0.09
C ILE A 317 -2.86 -10.70 1.23
N HIS A 318 -2.58 -9.40 1.39
CA HIS A 318 -2.90 -8.69 2.63
C HIS A 318 -4.41 -8.46 2.80
N ALA A 319 -5.13 -8.09 1.74
CA ALA A 319 -6.57 -7.84 1.76
C ALA A 319 -7.34 -9.10 2.15
N GLN A 320 -6.99 -10.24 1.54
CA GLN A 320 -7.62 -11.52 1.85
C GLN A 320 -7.38 -11.94 3.31
N GLN A 321 -6.15 -11.80 3.79
CA GLN A 321 -5.87 -12.12 5.19
C GLN A 321 -6.59 -11.21 6.16
N HIS A 322 -6.73 -9.94 5.81
CA HIS A 322 -7.51 -9.03 6.63
C HIS A 322 -8.98 -9.47 6.70
N GLU A 323 -9.56 -9.87 5.56
CA GLU A 323 -10.93 -10.39 5.50
C GLU A 323 -11.11 -11.69 6.29
N GLU A 324 -10.22 -12.68 6.13
CA GLU A 324 -10.22 -13.91 6.92
C GLU A 324 -10.11 -13.61 8.42
N TRP A 325 -9.28 -12.64 8.78
CA TRP A 325 -9.10 -12.24 10.16
C TRP A 325 -10.34 -11.58 10.75
N LEU A 326 -11.00 -10.70 9.99
CA LEU A 326 -12.28 -10.07 10.38
C LEU A 326 -13.39 -11.10 10.56
N GLN A 327 -13.47 -12.11 9.68
CA GLN A 327 -14.42 -13.22 9.83
C GLN A 327 -14.20 -14.01 11.14
N GLN A 328 -12.93 -14.20 11.53
CA GLN A 328 -12.58 -14.90 12.77
C GLN A 328 -12.73 -14.01 14.02
N HIS A 329 -12.76 -12.68 13.85
CA HIS A 329 -12.82 -11.70 14.94
C HIS A 329 -13.87 -10.61 14.66
N PRO A 330 -15.17 -10.96 14.58
CA PRO A 330 -16.23 -10.02 14.20
C PRO A 330 -16.43 -8.87 15.19
N ASN A 331 -15.99 -9.04 16.45
CA ASN A 331 -16.08 -8.02 17.50
C ASN A 331 -14.81 -7.19 17.65
N HIS A 332 -13.87 -7.25 16.71
CA HIS A 332 -12.66 -6.46 16.79
C HIS A 332 -12.95 -4.97 16.59
N VAL A 333 -12.46 -4.13 17.50
CA VAL A 333 -12.59 -2.67 17.42
C VAL A 333 -11.25 -2.08 17.00
N GLN A 334 -11.23 -1.35 15.88
CA GLN A 334 -10.04 -0.79 15.23
C GLN A 334 -9.24 0.19 16.12
N ASN A 335 -9.85 0.68 17.20
CA ASN A 335 -9.26 1.60 18.17
C ASN A 335 -8.42 0.85 19.23
N ASP A 336 -7.54 -0.02 18.77
CA ASP A 336 -6.74 -0.86 19.65
C ASP A 336 -5.51 -0.11 20.18
N ALA A 337 -5.18 -0.32 21.45
CA ALA A 337 -4.10 0.39 22.14
C ALA A 337 -2.71 0.11 21.51
N TYR A 338 -2.58 -0.93 20.68
CA TYR A 338 -1.40 -1.18 19.84
C TYR A 338 -1.13 -0.04 18.83
N HIS A 339 -2.17 0.52 18.22
CA HIS A 339 -2.02 1.58 17.22
C HIS A 339 -1.74 2.96 17.82
N ALA A 340 -1.91 3.11 19.14
CA ALA A 340 -1.48 4.27 19.89
C ALA A 340 0.04 4.27 20.20
N LEU A 341 0.74 3.14 19.98
CA LEU A 341 2.18 3.01 20.20
C LEU A 341 3.00 3.66 19.09
N THR A 342 4.22 4.07 19.43
CA THR A 342 5.19 4.57 18.44
C THR A 342 5.60 3.47 17.46
N ARG A 343 6.10 3.87 16.28
CA ARG A 343 6.54 2.93 15.25
C ARG A 343 7.63 1.97 15.74
N ALA A 344 8.54 2.45 16.59
CA ALA A 344 9.62 1.63 17.15
C ALA A 344 9.07 0.54 18.08
N GLU A 345 8.13 0.88 18.97
CA GLU A 345 7.47 -0.06 19.89
C GLU A 345 6.63 -1.09 19.12
N GLN A 346 5.90 -0.65 18.10
CA GLN A 346 5.15 -1.53 17.22
C GLN A 346 6.04 -2.57 16.53
N VAL A 347 7.21 -2.16 16.01
CA VAL A 347 8.19 -3.04 15.36
C VAL A 347 8.79 -4.02 16.36
N PHE A 348 9.13 -3.54 17.55
CA PHE A 348 9.70 -4.34 18.62
C PHE A 348 8.73 -5.44 19.09
N LEU A 349 7.46 -5.09 19.34
CA LEU A 349 6.41 -6.07 19.68
C LEU A 349 6.23 -7.11 18.59
N ARG A 350 6.13 -6.70 17.31
CA ARG A 350 6.03 -7.63 16.17
C ARG A 350 7.23 -8.56 16.06
N GLY A 351 8.43 -8.07 16.35
CA GLY A 351 9.67 -8.84 16.32
C GLY A 351 9.65 -10.00 17.32
N ASN A 352 9.32 -9.71 18.58
CA ASN A 352 9.26 -10.72 19.64
C ASN A 352 8.14 -11.75 19.42
N LEU A 353 6.97 -11.30 18.93
CA LEU A 353 5.87 -12.19 18.53
C LEU A 353 6.16 -13.01 17.25
N SER A 354 7.19 -12.67 16.47
CA SER A 354 7.57 -13.42 15.26
C SER A 354 8.67 -14.46 15.51
N LEU A 355 9.52 -14.24 16.52
CA LEU A 355 10.63 -15.13 16.86
C LEU A 355 10.22 -16.25 17.83
N GLY A 356 8.98 -16.27 18.31
CA GLY A 356 8.57 -17.15 19.41
C GLY A 356 9.27 -16.83 20.74
N VAL A 357 10.10 -15.77 20.76
CA VAL A 357 10.79 -15.27 21.94
C VAL A 357 9.81 -14.41 22.73
N CYS A 358 8.80 -15.05 23.31
CA CYS A 358 8.09 -14.44 24.43
C CYS A 358 9.02 -14.48 25.65
N ARG A 359 9.96 -13.52 25.75
CA ARG A 359 10.67 -13.25 27.01
C ARG A 359 9.72 -12.80 28.15
N LEU A 360 8.44 -12.60 27.84
CA LEU A 360 7.32 -12.50 28.79
C LEU A 360 7.16 -13.72 29.70
N VAL A 361 7.65 -14.90 29.30
CA VAL A 361 7.47 -16.15 30.04
C VAL A 361 8.12 -16.10 31.44
N VAL A 362 9.23 -15.38 31.62
CA VAL A 362 9.95 -15.34 32.90
C VAL A 362 9.36 -14.32 33.89
N CYS A 363 8.65 -13.28 33.42
CA CYS A 363 8.13 -12.24 34.30
C CYS A 363 6.76 -12.57 34.92
N PHE A 364 5.92 -13.36 34.24
CA PHE A 364 4.63 -13.78 34.79
C PHE A 364 4.78 -14.84 35.89
N GLU A 365 5.69 -15.81 35.73
CA GLU A 365 5.95 -16.83 36.77
C GLU A 365 6.57 -16.25 38.04
N ARG A 366 7.38 -15.18 37.94
CA ARG A 366 7.93 -14.49 39.11
C ARG A 366 6.87 -13.74 39.93
N ARG A 367 5.88 -13.12 39.28
CA ARG A 367 4.79 -12.43 40.00
C ARG A 367 3.80 -13.39 40.66
N ASP A 368 3.48 -14.53 40.04
CA ASP A 368 2.60 -15.52 40.69
C ASP A 368 3.30 -16.21 41.88
N GLN A 369 4.63 -16.38 41.86
CA GLN A 369 5.39 -16.87 43.02
C GLN A 369 5.58 -15.81 44.12
N GLU A 370 5.77 -14.54 43.78
CA GLU A 370 5.85 -13.43 44.74
C GLU A 370 4.48 -13.10 45.37
N LEU A 371 3.36 -13.29 44.65
CA LEU A 371 2.01 -13.13 45.20
C LEU A 371 1.57 -14.34 46.04
N ALA A 372 2.08 -15.55 45.77
CA ALA A 372 1.83 -16.73 46.59
C ALA A 372 2.62 -16.75 47.91
N THR A 373 3.59 -15.85 48.11
CA THR A 373 4.33 -15.67 49.37
C THR A 373 3.83 -14.49 50.22
N LEU A 374 2.77 -13.81 49.76
CA LEU A 374 2.12 -12.68 50.44
C LEU A 374 0.66 -12.98 50.85
N VAL A 375 0.33 -14.27 51.03
CA VAL A 375 -0.91 -14.74 51.69
C VAL A 375 -0.57 -15.50 52.95
#